data_AF-A0A4P9X3V6-F1
#
_entry.id   AF-A0A4P9X3V6-F1
#
_cell.length_a   1.000
_cell.length_b   1.000
_cell.length_c   1.000
_cell.angle_alpha   90.00
_cell.angle_beta   90.00
_cell.angle_gamma   90.00
#
_symmetry.space_group_name_H-M   'P 1'
#
loop_
_entity.id
_entity.type
_entity.pdbx_description
1 polymer ?
#
loop_
_entity_poly.entity_id
_entity_poly.type
_entity_poly.pdbx_seq_one_letter_code
_entity_poly.pdbx_strand_id
1 'polypeptide(L)'
;MGPPPRLSELEAPASSSNLCSTSTTTGSPAQLAPGGPKIGHWTQNLTSQSSSLDYSDYFHDALRDRCGVWLFRIDALKPMAVSARDAVHYGKFCVGDCYIVLHTYRKADTADSDDGDAARQHELYIWIGSESELDKRFCCAMYAVGLRNWLRLDCRVERETEGDESDEFLALFPDFAYLDASQAAESGLFITAAKRYPRRLYQLDGKRQIFFRLVEPDARSLASSHVYLYDVGMAIFIWQGRDASLSHRRQARMLGERLNKLERVGRASLEVLDEGHESASLMERLPNWSLRPAVAPVAEQVEDEAEPTETETIPAEQAETTDPTARLLADLAAQPVLYRASLSLADDLETHLVGRGTLLRAQLQSDQTYVLDGGTELFIWLGKRAEPERRLAAQELLARLVERTPRPPWVGLHKLVEHCESEFFKWKFKDW
;
A
#
# COMPACT_ATOMS: atom_id res chain seq x y z
N MET A 1 2.74 43.43 31.26
CA MET A 1 3.75 43.85 30.26
C MET A 1 5.06 44.10 30.99
N GLY A 2 6.07 43.29 30.68
CA GLY A 2 7.47 43.41 31.10
C GLY A 2 8.27 42.42 30.23
N PRO A 3 9.43 42.79 29.68
CA PRO A 3 10.06 42.06 28.58
C PRO A 3 10.77 40.78 29.06
N PRO A 4 11.00 39.79 28.17
CA PRO A 4 11.64 38.52 28.55
C PRO A 4 13.17 38.65 28.61
N PRO A 5 13.86 37.87 29.47
CA PRO A 5 15.32 37.79 29.46
C PRO A 5 15.83 36.84 28.36
N ARG A 6 17.00 37.19 27.80
CA ARG A 6 17.72 36.47 26.74
C ARG A 6 18.51 35.27 27.28
N LEU A 7 18.64 34.27 26.40
CA LEU A 7 19.45 33.06 26.50
C LEU A 7 20.95 33.34 26.71
N SER A 8 21.59 32.55 27.56
CA SER A 8 23.04 32.29 27.55
C SER A 8 23.32 30.81 27.75
N GLU A 9 24.30 30.36 26.97
CA GLU A 9 24.87 29.04 26.73
C GLU A 9 25.07 28.13 27.96
N LEU A 10 24.84 26.82 27.76
CA LEU A 10 25.56 25.78 28.46
C LEU A 10 25.64 24.50 27.61
N GLU A 11 26.84 23.94 27.65
CA GLU A 11 27.45 22.94 26.79
C GLU A 11 26.83 21.54 26.86
N ALA A 12 26.98 20.75 25.79
CA ALA A 12 26.71 19.31 25.76
C ALA A 12 28.03 18.52 25.69
N PRO A 13 28.15 17.37 26.38
CA PRO A 13 29.41 16.65 26.53
C PRO A 13 29.66 15.61 25.42
N ALA A 14 30.94 15.34 25.19
CA ALA A 14 31.46 14.32 24.28
C ALA A 14 31.34 12.89 24.83
N SER A 15 31.20 11.90 23.95
CA SER A 15 31.80 10.57 24.17
C SER A 15 32.09 9.81 22.87
N SER A 16 33.24 9.16 22.92
CA SER A 16 34.06 8.38 22.00
C SER A 16 33.44 7.16 21.30
N SER A 17 34.00 6.75 20.15
CA SER A 17 34.61 5.40 20.02
C SER A 17 35.46 5.19 18.75
N ASN A 18 36.76 4.97 18.99
CA ASN A 18 37.66 3.96 18.43
C ASN A 18 37.79 3.76 16.90
N LEU A 19 38.88 4.33 16.38
CA LEU A 19 39.61 3.84 15.21
C LEU A 19 40.49 2.65 15.60
N CYS A 20 40.42 1.56 14.85
CA CYS A 20 41.41 0.50 14.85
C CYS A 20 41.87 0.24 13.42
N SER A 21 43.18 0.38 13.22
CA SER A 21 43.94 0.26 11.98
C SER A 21 44.37 -1.18 11.71
N THR A 22 44.32 -1.66 10.45
CA THR A 22 45.25 -2.71 9.98
C THR A 22 45.53 -2.62 8.46
N SER A 23 46.81 -2.36 8.17
CA SER A 23 47.69 -2.94 7.16
C SER A 23 47.20 -3.18 5.72
N THR A 24 47.77 -2.39 4.80
CA THR A 24 47.89 -2.66 3.37
C THR A 24 48.99 -3.71 3.13
N THR A 25 48.64 -4.87 2.58
CA THR A 25 49.62 -5.84 2.04
C THR A 25 49.51 -5.86 0.53
N THR A 26 50.59 -5.49 -0.12
CA THR A 26 50.82 -5.53 -1.56
C THR A 26 50.87 -6.96 -2.09
N GLY A 27 50.03 -7.30 -3.07
CA GLY A 27 50.10 -8.52 -3.87
C GLY A 27 50.03 -8.18 -5.36
N SER A 28 51.02 -8.63 -6.13
CA SER A 28 51.09 -8.51 -7.60
C SER A 28 50.01 -9.33 -8.33
N PRO A 29 49.69 -9.01 -9.60
CA PRO A 29 48.48 -9.47 -10.27
C PRO A 29 48.63 -10.88 -10.86
N ALA A 30 47.64 -11.74 -10.60
CA ALA A 30 47.49 -13.01 -11.30
C ALA A 30 46.78 -12.78 -12.65
N GLN A 31 47.43 -13.20 -13.74
CA GLN A 31 46.84 -13.26 -15.08
C GLN A 31 45.70 -14.28 -15.11
N LEU A 32 44.50 -13.81 -15.47
CA LEU A 32 43.34 -14.64 -15.80
C LEU A 32 43.17 -14.72 -17.33
N ALA A 33 42.98 -15.95 -17.81
CA ALA A 33 42.84 -16.33 -19.22
C ALA A 33 41.60 -15.71 -19.90
N PRO A 34 41.60 -15.53 -21.24
CA PRO A 34 40.50 -14.89 -21.95
C PRO A 34 39.41 -15.92 -22.28
N GLY A 35 38.24 -15.77 -21.66
CA GLY A 35 37.13 -16.70 -21.91
C GLY A 35 35.86 -16.34 -21.15
N GLY A 36 35.42 -15.09 -21.23
CA GLY A 36 34.11 -14.65 -20.73
C GLY A 36 33.06 -14.60 -21.87
N PRO A 37 31.78 -14.93 -21.62
CA PRO A 37 30.75 -14.92 -22.64
C PRO A 37 30.55 -13.49 -23.17
N LYS A 38 30.56 -13.35 -24.49
CA LYS A 38 30.34 -12.08 -25.20
C LYS A 38 29.02 -11.48 -24.73
N ILE A 39 29.10 -10.32 -24.07
CA ILE A 39 27.96 -9.46 -23.76
C ILE A 39 27.36 -9.02 -25.10
N GLY A 40 26.31 -9.71 -25.51
CA GLY A 40 25.57 -9.41 -26.73
C GLY A 40 24.84 -8.09 -26.57
N HIS A 41 25.26 -7.09 -27.34
CA HIS A 41 24.41 -6.35 -28.29
C HIS A 41 22.98 -5.96 -27.88
N TRP A 42 22.73 -5.61 -26.62
CA TRP A 42 21.43 -5.07 -26.19
C TRP A 42 21.24 -3.59 -26.56
N THR A 43 22.32 -2.87 -26.87
CA THR A 43 22.28 -1.45 -27.20
C THR A 43 21.79 -1.15 -28.61
N GLN A 44 21.87 -2.09 -29.56
CA GLN A 44 21.48 -1.84 -30.96
C GLN A 44 20.00 -2.11 -31.24
N ASN A 45 19.32 -2.96 -30.45
CA ASN A 45 17.88 -3.21 -30.58
C ASN A 45 16.99 -2.15 -29.91
N LEU A 46 17.51 -1.35 -28.97
CA LEU A 46 16.73 -0.23 -28.38
C LEU A 46 16.59 0.97 -29.34
N THR A 47 17.53 1.14 -30.28
CA THR A 47 17.51 2.24 -31.24
C THR A 47 16.59 2.00 -32.44
N SER A 48 16.22 0.74 -32.73
CA SER A 48 15.50 0.38 -33.96
C SER A 48 13.99 0.19 -33.80
N GLN A 49 13.48 0.19 -32.56
CA GLN A 49 12.06 0.03 -32.24
C GLN A 49 11.59 0.93 -31.09
N SER A 50 12.25 2.08 -30.87
CA SER A 50 11.62 3.13 -30.07
C SER A 50 10.51 3.74 -30.92
N SER A 51 9.29 3.19 -30.84
CA SER A 51 8.10 3.98 -31.17
C SER A 51 8.25 5.29 -30.41
N SER A 52 8.47 6.41 -31.10
CA SER A 52 8.54 7.71 -30.43
C SER A 52 7.24 7.84 -29.67
N LEU A 53 7.33 7.88 -28.33
CA LEU A 53 6.17 8.12 -27.48
C LEU A 53 5.44 9.34 -28.03
N ASP A 54 4.15 9.17 -28.32
CA ASP A 54 3.33 10.24 -28.86
C ASP A 54 2.85 11.12 -27.71
N TYR A 55 3.07 12.43 -27.83
CA TYR A 55 2.66 13.42 -26.84
C TYR A 55 1.62 14.41 -27.40
N SER A 56 0.97 14.09 -28.53
CA SER A 56 -0.04 14.94 -29.17
C SER A 56 -1.22 15.32 -28.26
N ASP A 57 -1.53 14.48 -27.26
CA ASP A 57 -2.60 14.74 -26.27
C ASP A 57 -2.27 15.91 -25.33
N TYR A 58 -0.99 16.29 -25.25
CA TYR A 58 -0.45 17.27 -24.31
C TYR A 58 0.16 18.48 -25.01
N PHE A 59 0.81 18.25 -26.15
CA PHE A 59 1.57 19.24 -26.89
C PHE A 59 1.12 19.27 -28.35
N HIS A 60 1.12 20.46 -28.93
CA HIS A 60 0.69 20.66 -30.31
C HIS A 60 1.91 20.70 -31.26
N ASP A 61 1.84 20.08 -32.44
CA ASP A 61 2.98 20.03 -33.39
C ASP A 61 3.51 21.43 -33.77
N ALA A 62 2.59 22.40 -33.91
CA ALA A 62 2.90 23.79 -34.24
C ALA A 62 3.86 24.49 -33.25
N LEU A 63 4.11 23.95 -32.06
CA LEU A 63 5.10 24.44 -31.11
C LEU A 63 6.52 24.52 -31.72
N ARG A 64 6.82 23.61 -32.66
CA ARG A 64 8.09 23.56 -33.39
C ARG A 64 8.19 24.67 -34.45
N ASP A 65 7.12 24.96 -35.16
CA ASP A 65 7.23 25.82 -36.35
C ASP A 65 6.92 27.29 -36.07
N ARG A 66 6.09 27.56 -35.05
CA ARG A 66 5.63 28.90 -34.69
C ARG A 66 6.54 29.53 -33.65
N CYS A 67 7.05 30.72 -33.98
CA CYS A 67 7.85 31.51 -33.06
C CYS A 67 7.00 32.03 -31.90
N GLY A 68 7.56 32.01 -30.70
CA GLY A 68 6.90 32.42 -29.47
C GLY A 68 7.39 31.64 -28.25
N VAL A 69 6.90 32.05 -27.08
CA VAL A 69 7.15 31.40 -25.79
C VAL A 69 5.91 30.64 -25.36
N TRP A 70 6.05 29.34 -25.17
CA TRP A 70 4.98 28.42 -24.81
C TRP A 70 5.18 27.97 -23.37
N LEU A 71 4.20 28.25 -22.52
CA LEU A 71 4.24 27.96 -21.10
C LEU A 71 3.24 26.85 -20.76
N PHE A 72 3.70 25.81 -20.07
CA PHE A 72 2.87 24.72 -19.58
C PHE A 72 3.08 24.56 -18.08
N ARG A 73 2.00 24.49 -17.32
CA ARG A 73 2.00 24.24 -15.88
C ARG A 73 1.68 22.76 -15.62
N ILE A 74 2.37 22.11 -14.70
CA ILE A 74 2.00 20.75 -14.30
C ILE A 74 0.81 20.79 -13.34
N ASP A 75 -0.30 20.17 -13.72
CA ASP A 75 -1.54 20.08 -12.95
C ASP A 75 -2.09 18.65 -13.07
N ALA A 76 -2.37 18.01 -11.93
CA ALA A 76 -2.87 16.64 -11.85
C ALA A 76 -2.11 15.64 -12.76
N LEU A 77 -0.77 15.62 -12.67
CA LEU A 77 0.17 14.79 -13.45
C LEU A 77 0.23 15.09 -14.96
N LYS A 78 -0.30 16.23 -15.41
CA LYS A 78 -0.35 16.59 -16.84
C LYS A 78 0.17 18.01 -17.09
N PRO A 79 0.83 18.26 -18.22
CA PRO A 79 1.16 19.61 -18.64
C PRO A 79 -0.10 20.30 -19.19
N MET A 80 -0.46 21.43 -18.61
CA MET A 80 -1.59 22.25 -19.00
C MET A 80 -1.08 23.56 -19.57
N ALA A 81 -1.44 23.88 -20.82
CA ALA A 81 -1.00 25.10 -21.48
C ALA A 81 -1.54 26.35 -20.77
N VAL A 82 -0.65 27.29 -20.45
CA VAL A 82 -0.99 28.61 -19.92
C VAL A 82 -1.03 29.59 -21.10
N SER A 83 -2.21 30.11 -21.38
CA SER A 83 -2.42 31.01 -22.51
C SER A 83 -1.75 32.36 -22.30
N ALA A 84 -1.07 32.90 -23.32
CA ALA A 84 -0.55 34.28 -23.28
C ALA A 84 -1.63 35.36 -23.12
N ARG A 85 -2.91 35.01 -23.33
CA ARG A 85 -4.04 35.91 -23.05
C ARG A 85 -4.42 35.95 -21.56
N ASP A 86 -3.95 35.00 -20.78
CA ASP A 86 -4.13 34.96 -19.33
C ASP A 86 -3.05 35.80 -18.67
N ALA A 87 -3.27 37.11 -18.60
CA ALA A 87 -2.35 38.05 -17.94
C ALA A 87 -2.26 37.84 -16.42
N VAL A 88 -3.10 36.98 -15.83
CA VAL A 88 -3.02 36.65 -14.41
C VAL A 88 -1.93 35.61 -14.18
N HIS A 89 -1.82 34.60 -15.05
CA HIS A 89 -0.91 33.46 -14.84
C HIS A 89 0.26 33.38 -15.84
N TYR A 90 0.17 33.99 -17.02
CA TYR A 90 1.25 33.94 -18.00
C TYR A 90 2.44 34.80 -17.54
N GLY A 91 3.63 34.19 -17.49
CA GLY A 91 4.83 34.82 -16.94
C GLY A 91 4.87 34.87 -15.41
N LYS A 92 3.87 34.29 -14.72
CA LYS A 92 3.85 34.23 -13.25
C LYS A 92 3.94 32.79 -12.77
N PHE A 93 4.89 32.52 -11.91
CA PHE A 93 5.30 31.17 -11.53
C PHE A 93 4.95 30.89 -10.07
N CYS A 94 4.09 29.92 -9.83
CA CYS A 94 3.72 29.50 -8.48
C CYS A 94 4.83 28.66 -7.85
N VAL A 95 5.28 29.07 -6.66
CA VAL A 95 6.35 28.39 -5.89
C VAL A 95 5.98 26.95 -5.52
N GLY A 96 4.69 26.61 -5.51
CA GLY A 96 4.18 25.26 -5.28
C GLY A 96 4.09 24.36 -6.53
N ASP A 97 4.55 24.82 -7.69
CA ASP A 97 4.40 24.11 -8.97
C ASP A 97 5.68 23.95 -9.78
N CYS A 98 5.57 23.24 -10.90
CA CYS A 98 6.61 23.11 -11.91
C CYS A 98 6.04 23.47 -13.29
N TYR A 99 6.89 24.05 -14.14
CA TYR A 99 6.50 24.54 -15.44
C TYR A 99 7.48 24.11 -16.53
N ILE A 100 6.97 23.87 -17.73
CA ILE A 100 7.75 23.64 -18.95
C ILE A 100 7.63 24.90 -19.81
N VAL A 101 8.76 25.44 -20.26
CA VAL A 101 8.80 26.61 -21.13
C VAL A 101 9.55 26.27 -22.40
N LEU A 102 8.90 26.38 -23.54
CA LEU A 102 9.53 26.24 -24.85
C LEU A 102 9.57 27.61 -25.53
N HIS A 103 10.76 28.10 -25.84
CA HIS A 103 10.97 29.29 -26.64
C HIS A 103 11.40 28.88 -28.06
N THR A 104 10.60 29.24 -29.05
CA THR A 104 10.90 29.01 -30.48
C THR A 104 11.14 30.35 -31.17
N TYR A 105 12.28 30.51 -31.84
CA TYR A 105 12.64 31.77 -32.51
C TYR A 105 13.42 31.56 -33.81
N ARG A 106 13.61 32.66 -34.56
CA ARG A 106 14.46 32.73 -35.76
C ARG A 106 15.74 33.46 -35.42
N LYS A 107 16.90 32.88 -35.75
CA LYS A 107 18.18 33.56 -35.59
C LYS A 107 18.35 34.65 -36.68
N ALA A 108 18.79 35.84 -36.28
CA ALA A 108 18.90 36.99 -37.17
C ALA A 108 19.90 36.79 -38.32
N ASP A 109 20.97 36.03 -38.10
CA ASP A 109 22.07 35.83 -39.08
C ASP A 109 21.69 34.99 -40.33
N THR A 110 20.49 34.41 -40.35
CA THR A 110 19.98 33.60 -41.48
C THR A 110 18.90 34.32 -42.32
N ALA A 111 18.67 35.61 -42.07
CA ALA A 111 17.62 36.38 -42.76
C ALA A 111 18.00 36.82 -44.19
N ASP A 112 19.30 36.78 -44.55
CA ASP A 112 19.81 37.23 -45.85
C ASP A 112 19.97 36.12 -46.90
N SER A 113 19.62 34.86 -46.57
CA SER A 113 19.49 33.79 -47.57
C SER A 113 18.04 33.72 -48.06
N ASP A 114 17.83 34.01 -49.34
CA ASP A 114 16.55 33.96 -50.09
C ASP A 114 15.97 32.54 -50.25
N ASP A 115 16.33 31.63 -49.35
CA ASP A 115 15.82 30.26 -49.28
C ASP A 115 14.92 30.19 -48.04
N GLY A 116 13.63 29.89 -48.24
CA GLY A 116 12.54 30.07 -47.28
C GLY A 116 12.58 29.21 -46.00
N ASP A 117 13.75 28.70 -45.61
CA ASP A 117 13.95 27.73 -44.53
C ASP A 117 14.99 28.23 -43.52
N ALA A 118 14.79 29.44 -42.99
CA ALA A 118 15.55 29.88 -41.81
C ALA A 118 15.29 28.89 -40.66
N ALA A 119 16.32 28.13 -40.28
CA ALA A 119 16.22 27.10 -39.25
C ALA A 119 15.68 27.71 -37.93
N ARG A 120 14.55 27.18 -37.46
CA ARG A 120 14.01 27.55 -36.14
C ARG A 120 14.98 27.07 -35.06
N GLN A 121 15.24 27.94 -34.10
CA GLN A 121 15.97 27.61 -32.89
C GLN A 121 14.99 27.41 -31.74
N HIS A 122 15.37 26.54 -30.82
CA HIS A 122 14.55 26.13 -29.69
C HIS A 122 15.36 26.20 -28.41
N GLU A 123 14.77 26.75 -27.38
CA GLU A 123 15.27 26.66 -26.01
C GLU A 123 14.15 26.07 -25.15
N LEU A 124 14.49 25.08 -24.33
CA LEU A 124 13.51 24.34 -23.54
C LEU A 124 13.94 24.35 -22.08
N TYR A 125 13.12 24.98 -21.25
CA TYR A 125 13.36 25.12 -19.82
C TYR A 125 12.33 24.31 -19.02
N ILE A 126 12.76 23.81 -17.88
CA ILE A 126 11.89 23.43 -16.78
C ILE A 126 12.11 24.40 -15.64
N TRP A 127 11.05 24.95 -15.08
CA TRP A 127 11.11 25.76 -13.88
C TRP A 127 10.54 24.96 -12.69
N ILE A 128 11.26 24.96 -11.58
CA ILE A 128 10.92 24.19 -10.37
C ILE A 128 10.75 25.12 -9.18
N GLY A 129 9.51 25.20 -8.68
CA GLY A 129 9.20 25.92 -7.45
C GLY A 129 9.76 25.23 -6.22
N SER A 130 10.15 26.01 -5.21
CA SER A 130 10.75 25.54 -3.97
C SER A 130 9.80 24.61 -3.19
N GLU A 131 8.51 24.95 -3.14
CA GLU A 131 7.44 24.22 -2.44
C GLU A 131 6.73 23.15 -3.30
N SER A 132 7.19 22.90 -4.52
CA SER A 132 6.53 21.96 -5.42
C SER A 132 6.53 20.50 -4.94
N GLU A 133 5.46 19.76 -5.21
CA GLU A 133 5.38 18.35 -4.82
C GLU A 133 6.21 17.44 -5.74
N LEU A 134 6.56 16.25 -5.24
CA LEU A 134 7.51 15.34 -5.92
C LEU A 134 7.00 14.88 -7.29
N ASP A 135 5.69 14.66 -7.42
CA ASP A 135 5.05 14.26 -8.67
C ASP A 135 5.13 15.36 -9.73
N LYS A 136 4.91 16.62 -9.34
CA LYS A 136 5.01 17.76 -10.25
C LYS A 136 6.43 17.91 -10.80
N ARG A 137 7.44 17.77 -9.93
CA ARG A 137 8.87 17.79 -10.32
C ARG A 137 9.20 16.66 -11.29
N PHE A 138 8.73 15.44 -11.00
CA PHE A 138 8.92 14.27 -11.85
C PHE A 138 8.24 14.43 -13.22
N CYS A 139 6.95 14.80 -13.24
CA CYS A 139 6.18 15.02 -14.45
C CYS A 139 6.81 16.11 -15.31
N CYS A 140 7.21 17.24 -14.72
CA CYS A 140 7.85 18.33 -15.46
C CYS A 140 9.10 17.84 -16.23
N ALA A 141 10.02 17.16 -15.53
CA ALA A 141 11.22 16.61 -16.15
C ALA A 141 10.90 15.56 -17.23
N MET A 142 9.97 14.65 -16.95
CA MET A 142 9.56 13.59 -17.88
C MET A 142 8.94 14.17 -19.16
N TYR A 143 7.98 15.08 -19.02
CA TYR A 143 7.28 15.69 -20.16
C TYR A 143 8.19 16.62 -20.97
N ALA A 144 9.13 17.33 -20.35
CA ALA A 144 10.10 18.14 -21.09
C ALA A 144 11.01 17.27 -21.98
N VAL A 145 11.52 16.15 -21.46
CA VAL A 145 12.30 15.19 -22.26
C VAL A 145 11.45 14.56 -23.35
N GLY A 146 10.20 14.22 -23.04
CA GLY A 146 9.21 13.70 -23.99
C GLY A 146 8.96 14.66 -25.15
N LEU A 147 8.63 15.92 -24.84
CA LEU A 147 8.41 17.01 -25.78
C LEU A 147 9.60 17.20 -26.72
N ARG A 148 10.81 17.31 -26.16
CA ARG A 148 12.04 17.46 -26.94
C ARG A 148 12.21 16.34 -27.96
N ASN A 149 12.05 15.09 -27.52
CA ASN A 149 12.25 13.92 -28.37
C ASN A 149 11.14 13.78 -29.42
N TRP A 150 9.89 14.07 -29.04
CA TRP A 150 8.72 14.00 -29.92
C TRP A 150 8.77 15.02 -31.05
N LEU A 151 9.05 16.30 -30.73
CA LEU A 151 9.23 17.35 -31.73
C LEU A 151 10.62 17.35 -32.40
N ARG A 152 11.52 16.43 -32.00
CA ARG A 152 12.90 16.32 -32.50
C ARG A 152 13.67 17.64 -32.40
N LEU A 153 13.55 18.31 -31.24
CA LEU A 153 14.23 19.58 -30.98
C LEU A 153 15.71 19.32 -30.70
N ASP A 154 16.57 20.11 -31.35
CA ASP A 154 18.02 20.05 -31.17
C ASP A 154 18.47 21.01 -30.05
N CYS A 155 17.87 20.87 -28.87
CA CYS A 155 18.16 21.69 -27.70
C CYS A 155 18.26 20.83 -26.43
N ARG A 156 18.90 21.36 -25.39
CA ARG A 156 18.92 20.72 -24.07
C ARG A 156 17.68 21.16 -23.28
N VAL A 157 17.26 20.32 -22.34
CA VAL A 157 16.34 20.74 -21.27
C VAL A 157 17.16 21.43 -20.19
N GLU A 158 16.97 22.73 -20.05
CA GLU A 158 17.61 23.59 -19.05
C GLU A 158 16.74 23.65 -17.80
N ARG A 159 17.38 23.68 -16.63
CA ARG A 159 16.66 23.65 -15.34
C ARG A 159 16.83 24.99 -14.66
N GLU A 160 15.70 25.66 -14.49
CA GLU A 160 15.52 26.87 -13.70
C GLU A 160 14.93 26.48 -12.34
N THR A 161 15.47 27.07 -11.27
CA THR A 161 14.97 26.86 -9.90
C THR A 161 14.57 28.22 -9.34
N GLU A 162 13.48 28.26 -8.59
CA GLU A 162 13.01 29.49 -7.94
C GLU A 162 14.15 30.23 -7.21
N GLY A 163 14.37 31.49 -7.57
CA GLY A 163 15.37 32.37 -6.98
C GLY A 163 16.76 32.30 -7.60
N ASP A 164 17.00 31.32 -8.48
CA ASP A 164 18.27 31.07 -9.18
C ASP A 164 18.06 31.02 -10.70
N GLU A 165 17.06 31.71 -11.23
CA GLU A 165 16.76 31.74 -12.68
C GLU A 165 17.86 32.44 -13.50
N SER A 166 18.12 31.91 -14.69
CA SER A 166 19.02 32.54 -15.65
C SER A 166 18.48 33.87 -16.21
N ASP A 167 19.38 34.80 -16.55
CA ASP A 167 19.02 36.07 -17.18
C ASP A 167 18.32 35.84 -18.54
N GLU A 168 18.73 34.79 -19.27
CA GLU A 168 18.11 34.37 -20.53
C GLU A 168 16.65 33.95 -20.33
N PHE A 169 16.35 33.17 -19.28
CA PHE A 169 14.99 32.75 -18.96
C PHE A 169 14.13 33.94 -18.51
N LEU A 170 14.66 34.80 -17.64
CA LEU A 170 13.94 35.99 -17.16
C LEU A 170 13.61 36.95 -18.30
N ALA A 171 14.49 37.08 -19.31
CA ALA A 171 14.24 37.91 -20.49
C ALA A 171 13.04 37.45 -21.34
N LEU A 172 12.61 36.19 -21.23
CA LEU A 172 11.41 35.67 -21.92
C LEU A 172 10.11 36.23 -21.33
N PHE A 173 10.12 36.70 -20.07
CA PHE A 173 8.94 37.13 -19.33
C PHE A 173 9.14 38.54 -18.75
N PRO A 174 8.80 39.60 -19.50
CA PRO A 174 8.97 40.99 -19.04
C PRO A 174 8.21 41.35 -17.75
N ASP A 175 7.12 40.63 -17.45
CA ASP A 175 6.31 40.77 -16.23
C ASP A 175 6.45 39.52 -15.33
N PHE A 176 7.69 39.04 -15.15
CA PHE A 176 7.99 37.88 -14.30
C PHE A 176 7.62 38.14 -12.84
N ALA A 177 6.87 37.22 -12.24
CA ALA A 177 6.51 37.30 -10.82
C ALA A 177 6.28 35.92 -10.19
N TYR A 178 6.53 35.81 -8.88
CA TYR A 178 6.16 34.62 -8.11
C TYR A 178 4.70 34.68 -7.66
N LEU A 179 4.05 33.51 -7.67
CA LEU A 179 2.76 33.28 -7.04
C LEU A 179 2.94 32.41 -5.79
N ASP A 180 2.17 32.71 -4.76
CA ASP A 180 2.17 31.96 -3.49
C ASP A 180 1.73 30.50 -3.68
N ALA A 181 2.24 29.59 -2.84
CA ALA A 181 1.92 28.16 -2.87
C ALA A 181 0.41 27.88 -2.68
N SER A 182 -0.35 28.77 -2.05
CA SER A 182 -1.81 28.66 -1.94
C SER A 182 -2.54 28.67 -3.28
N GLN A 183 -1.89 29.13 -4.35
CA GLN A 183 -2.41 29.12 -5.71
C GLN A 183 -1.95 27.91 -6.51
N ALA A 184 -1.23 26.95 -5.91
CA ALA A 184 -0.67 25.79 -6.59
C ALA A 184 -1.75 24.90 -7.24
N ALA A 185 -1.36 24.24 -8.33
CA ALA A 185 -2.20 23.29 -9.04
C ALA A 185 -2.42 22.01 -8.22
N GLU A 186 -3.35 21.16 -8.61
CA GLU A 186 -3.64 19.95 -7.85
C GLU A 186 -2.50 18.92 -8.00
N SER A 187 -2.10 18.28 -6.90
CA SER A 187 -1.29 17.06 -6.96
C SER A 187 -2.10 15.95 -7.61
N GLY A 188 -1.51 15.17 -8.51
CA GLY A 188 -2.19 13.93 -8.93
C GLY A 188 -1.82 12.73 -8.06
N LEU A 189 -0.96 12.93 -7.05
CA LEU A 189 -0.75 11.95 -5.99
C LEU A 189 -1.67 12.22 -4.81
N PHE A 190 -2.49 11.24 -4.48
CA PHE A 190 -3.20 11.25 -3.21
C PHE A 190 -2.23 10.86 -2.10
N ILE A 191 -2.18 11.65 -1.02
CA ILE A 191 -1.57 11.19 0.23
C ILE A 191 -2.34 9.93 0.62
N THR A 192 -1.69 8.77 0.51
CA THR A 192 -2.30 7.51 0.93
C THR A 192 -2.61 7.64 2.41
N ALA A 193 -3.90 7.70 2.75
CA ALA A 193 -4.33 7.69 4.14
C ALA A 193 -3.62 6.52 4.85
N ALA A 194 -3.14 6.75 6.07
CA ALA A 194 -2.46 5.73 6.86
C ALA A 194 -3.28 4.43 6.81
N LYS A 195 -2.63 3.32 6.46
CA LYS A 195 -3.28 2.01 6.32
C LYS A 195 -4.11 1.73 7.58
N ARG A 196 -5.44 1.71 7.42
CA ARG A 196 -6.36 1.51 8.54
C ARG A 196 -6.50 0.02 8.81
N TYR A 197 -6.25 -0.39 10.04
CA TYR A 197 -6.41 -1.77 10.48
C TYR A 197 -7.72 -1.87 11.27
N PRO A 198 -8.69 -2.69 10.82
CA PRO A 198 -9.92 -2.90 11.58
C PRO A 198 -9.61 -3.65 12.87
N ARG A 199 -10.37 -3.35 13.93
CA ARG A 199 -10.29 -4.07 15.20
C ARG A 199 -10.92 -5.45 15.03
N ARG A 200 -10.19 -6.51 15.34
CA ARG A 200 -10.66 -7.89 15.16
C ARG A 200 -10.21 -8.77 16.32
N LEU A 201 -11.11 -9.60 16.83
CA LEU A 201 -10.80 -10.61 17.84
C LEU A 201 -10.98 -11.99 17.22
N TYR A 202 -9.92 -12.80 17.25
CA TYR A 202 -9.92 -14.14 16.69
C TYR A 202 -9.83 -15.17 17.79
N GLN A 203 -10.86 -16.00 17.95
CA GLN A 203 -10.82 -17.18 18.80
C GLN A 203 -10.15 -18.33 18.04
N LEU A 204 -9.19 -18.99 18.68
CA LEU A 204 -8.63 -20.24 18.18
C LEU A 204 -9.52 -21.40 18.58
N ASP A 205 -9.88 -22.24 17.62
CA ASP A 205 -10.73 -23.41 17.82
C ASP A 205 -10.21 -24.60 16.98
N GLY A 206 -10.74 -25.80 17.22
CA GLY A 206 -10.42 -27.02 16.50
C GLY A 206 -9.39 -27.90 17.21
N LYS A 207 -9.63 -29.23 17.18
CA LYS A 207 -8.78 -30.26 17.80
C LYS A 207 -7.71 -30.78 16.83
N ARG A 208 -8.13 -31.31 15.67
CA ARG A 208 -7.23 -31.89 14.65
C ARG A 208 -6.65 -30.84 13.71
N GLN A 209 -7.48 -29.89 13.30
CA GLN A 209 -7.08 -28.74 12.49
C GLN A 209 -7.48 -27.51 13.28
N ILE A 210 -6.47 -26.72 13.66
CA ILE A 210 -6.68 -25.45 14.36
C ILE A 210 -7.17 -24.43 13.32
N PHE A 211 -8.13 -23.60 13.68
CA PHE A 211 -8.57 -22.50 12.82
C PHE A 211 -8.87 -21.26 13.66
N PHE A 212 -8.85 -20.11 12.99
CA PHE A 212 -9.17 -18.81 13.58
C PHE A 212 -10.58 -18.44 13.18
N ARG A 213 -11.45 -18.27 14.19
CA ARG A 213 -12.82 -17.78 14.02
C ARG A 213 -12.85 -16.33 14.48
N LEU A 214 -13.26 -15.41 13.60
CA LEU A 214 -13.54 -14.04 14.00
C LEU A 214 -14.74 -14.07 14.96
N VAL A 215 -14.60 -13.41 16.10
CA VAL A 215 -15.64 -13.23 17.13
C VAL A 215 -15.80 -11.74 17.42
N GLU A 216 -16.83 -11.39 18.19
CA GLU A 216 -17.05 -10.01 18.59
C GLU A 216 -15.82 -9.46 19.34
N PRO A 217 -15.30 -8.27 18.99
CA PRO A 217 -14.18 -7.67 19.69
C PRO A 217 -14.64 -7.07 21.02
N ASP A 218 -14.99 -7.93 21.97
CA ASP A 218 -15.54 -7.60 23.28
C ASP A 218 -14.93 -8.51 24.35
N ALA A 219 -14.65 -7.96 25.54
CA ALA A 219 -14.06 -8.74 26.63
C ALA A 219 -14.95 -9.89 27.13
N ARG A 220 -16.27 -9.78 26.95
CA ARG A 220 -17.23 -10.85 27.28
C ARG A 220 -17.09 -12.08 26.38
N SER A 221 -16.46 -11.93 25.21
CA SER A 221 -16.18 -13.06 24.31
C SER A 221 -14.99 -13.91 24.76
N LEU A 222 -14.18 -13.44 25.71
CA LEU A 222 -13.00 -14.17 26.22
C LEU A 222 -13.41 -15.29 27.19
N ALA A 223 -13.12 -16.53 26.81
CA ALA A 223 -13.34 -17.72 27.63
C ALA A 223 -12.02 -18.37 28.07
N SER A 224 -11.96 -18.78 29.33
CA SER A 224 -10.80 -19.44 29.95
C SER A 224 -10.30 -20.71 29.23
N SER A 225 -11.17 -21.35 28.46
CA SER A 225 -10.87 -22.56 27.69
C SER A 225 -10.18 -22.31 26.33
N HIS A 226 -10.03 -21.05 25.90
CA HIS A 226 -9.55 -20.73 24.55
C HIS A 226 -8.42 -19.69 24.55
N VAL A 227 -7.71 -19.63 23.42
CA VAL A 227 -6.73 -18.58 23.12
C VAL A 227 -7.34 -17.61 22.13
N TYR A 228 -7.06 -16.31 22.30
CA TYR A 228 -7.57 -15.26 21.45
C TYR A 228 -6.43 -14.39 20.91
N LEU A 229 -6.50 -14.03 19.64
CA LEU A 229 -5.64 -13.02 19.01
C LEU A 229 -6.47 -11.76 18.75
N TYR A 230 -6.13 -10.67 19.43
CA TYR A 230 -6.77 -9.38 19.28
C TYR A 230 -5.89 -8.45 18.46
N ASP A 231 -6.34 -8.13 17.24
CA ASP A 231 -5.66 -7.23 16.31
C ASP A 231 -6.32 -5.85 16.34
N VAL A 232 -5.57 -4.83 16.75
CA VAL A 232 -5.98 -3.42 16.72
C VAL A 232 -4.97 -2.55 15.96
N GLY A 233 -4.32 -3.13 14.96
CA GLY A 233 -3.40 -2.43 14.06
C GLY A 233 -1.96 -2.40 14.55
N MET A 234 -1.51 -1.28 15.13
CA MET A 234 -0.12 -1.19 15.62
C MET A 234 0.11 -1.87 16.98
N ALA A 235 -0.93 -2.52 17.52
CA ALA A 235 -0.82 -3.40 18.68
C ALA A 235 -1.59 -4.70 18.39
N ILE A 236 -0.97 -5.82 18.73
CA ILE A 236 -1.49 -7.18 18.61
C ILE A 236 -1.37 -7.82 20.00
N PHE A 237 -2.46 -8.37 20.51
CA PHE A 237 -2.48 -9.06 21.80
C PHE A 237 -2.84 -10.53 21.60
N ILE A 238 -2.17 -11.41 22.33
CA ILE A 238 -2.54 -12.82 22.44
C ILE A 238 -2.95 -13.05 23.89
N TRP A 239 -4.24 -13.23 24.10
CA TRP A 239 -4.80 -13.54 25.41
C TRP A 239 -4.94 -15.07 25.53
N GLN A 240 -4.35 -15.63 26.58
CA GLN A 240 -4.33 -17.07 26.84
C GLN A 240 -5.24 -17.39 28.02
N GLY A 241 -6.35 -18.06 27.73
CA GLY A 241 -7.19 -18.61 28.79
C GLY A 241 -6.41 -19.64 29.61
N ARG A 242 -6.68 -19.66 30.92
CA ARG A 242 -6.01 -20.56 31.88
C ARG A 242 -6.10 -22.04 31.49
N ASP A 243 -7.24 -22.47 30.94
CA ASP A 243 -7.53 -23.85 30.57
C ASP A 243 -7.30 -24.10 29.06
N ALA A 244 -6.71 -23.13 28.35
CA ALA A 244 -6.51 -23.20 26.92
C ALA A 244 -5.33 -24.11 26.53
N SER A 245 -5.51 -24.87 25.45
CA SER A 245 -4.52 -25.84 24.95
C SER A 245 -3.18 -25.20 24.60
N LEU A 246 -2.07 -25.86 24.97
CA LEU A 246 -0.71 -25.49 24.57
C LEU A 246 -0.54 -25.39 23.04
N SER A 247 -1.23 -26.25 22.28
CA SER A 247 -1.19 -26.21 20.82
C SER A 247 -1.81 -24.92 20.25
N HIS A 248 -2.92 -24.46 20.83
CA HIS A 248 -3.52 -23.17 20.46
C HIS A 248 -2.61 -22.00 20.85
N ARG A 249 -2.02 -22.01 22.05
CA ARG A 249 -1.08 -20.96 22.50
C ARG A 249 0.09 -20.79 21.53
N ARG A 250 0.70 -21.91 21.09
CA ARG A 250 1.81 -21.92 20.11
C ARG A 250 1.38 -21.37 18.75
N GLN A 251 0.22 -21.79 18.24
CA GLN A 251 -0.29 -21.31 16.95
C GLN A 251 -0.64 -19.82 16.97
N ALA A 252 -1.25 -19.34 18.07
CA ALA A 252 -1.56 -17.93 18.23
C ALA A 252 -0.29 -17.06 18.21
N ARG A 253 0.77 -17.48 18.93
CA ARG A 253 2.07 -16.79 18.92
C ARG A 253 2.67 -16.75 17.52
N MET A 254 2.75 -17.90 16.85
CA MET A 254 3.30 -17.98 15.50
C MET A 254 2.54 -17.08 14.52
N LEU A 255 1.20 -17.07 14.56
CA LEU A 255 0.41 -16.20 13.69
C LEU A 255 0.59 -14.72 14.05
N GLY A 256 0.62 -14.36 15.34
CA GLY A 256 0.86 -12.99 15.78
C GLY A 256 2.21 -12.44 15.32
N GLU A 257 3.26 -13.25 15.40
CA GLU A 257 4.59 -12.90 14.89
C GLU A 257 4.60 -12.73 13.36
N ARG A 258 3.95 -13.64 12.61
CA ARG A 258 3.81 -13.53 11.15
C ARG A 258 3.00 -12.30 10.74
N LEU A 259 1.89 -12.03 11.42
CA LEU A 259 1.04 -10.87 11.18
C LEU A 259 1.84 -9.58 11.37
N ASN A 260 2.59 -9.48 12.46
CA ASN A 260 3.46 -8.32 12.71
C ASN A 260 4.54 -8.19 11.62
N LYS A 261 5.28 -9.27 11.34
CA LYS A 261 6.38 -9.27 10.37
C LYS A 261 5.92 -8.94 8.94
N LEU A 262 4.86 -9.59 8.47
CA LEU A 262 4.44 -9.54 7.06
C LEU A 262 3.46 -8.42 6.77
N GLU A 263 2.52 -8.11 7.68
CA GLU A 263 1.48 -7.11 7.42
C GLU A 263 1.73 -5.76 8.10
N ARG A 264 2.55 -5.75 9.17
CA ARG A 264 2.94 -4.54 9.93
C ARG A 264 4.41 -4.18 9.78
N VAL A 265 5.16 -4.94 8.97
CA VAL A 265 6.59 -4.72 8.70
C VAL A 265 7.43 -4.70 9.99
N GLY A 266 7.01 -5.48 10.99
CA GLY A 266 7.65 -5.57 12.31
C GLY A 266 7.45 -4.33 13.20
N ARG A 267 6.54 -3.41 12.85
CA ARG A 267 6.34 -2.15 13.58
C ARG A 267 5.23 -2.20 14.65
N ALA A 268 4.42 -3.27 14.69
CA ALA A 268 3.40 -3.40 15.71
C ALA A 268 3.99 -3.97 17.01
N SER A 269 3.42 -3.60 18.16
CA SER A 269 3.69 -4.32 19.41
C SER A 269 2.96 -5.66 19.40
N LEU A 270 3.61 -6.70 19.94
CA LEU A 270 3.01 -8.01 20.16
C LEU A 270 3.12 -8.36 21.64
N GLU A 271 1.98 -8.41 22.33
CA GLU A 271 1.90 -8.74 23.75
C GLU A 271 1.24 -10.10 23.93
N VAL A 272 1.85 -10.96 24.75
CA VAL A 272 1.30 -12.27 25.10
C VAL A 272 0.93 -12.22 26.58
N LEU A 273 -0.33 -12.45 26.89
CA LEU A 273 -0.94 -12.22 28.20
C LEU A 273 -1.65 -13.48 28.66
N ASP A 274 -1.34 -13.93 29.87
CA ASP A 274 -2.08 -14.98 30.54
C ASP A 274 -3.30 -14.39 31.27
N GLU A 275 -4.38 -15.16 31.34
CA GLU A 275 -5.59 -14.79 32.08
C GLU A 275 -5.27 -14.42 33.54
N GLY A 276 -5.75 -13.27 33.98
CA GLY A 276 -5.47 -12.69 35.30
C GLY A 276 -4.19 -11.84 35.38
N HIS A 277 -3.38 -11.81 34.33
CA HIS A 277 -2.15 -10.99 34.22
C HIS A 277 -2.22 -10.03 33.03
N GLU A 278 -3.39 -9.49 32.74
CA GLU A 278 -3.61 -8.65 31.56
C GLU A 278 -3.01 -7.24 31.71
N SER A 279 -2.45 -6.73 30.61
CA SER A 279 -1.88 -5.38 30.57
C SER A 279 -2.97 -4.31 30.54
N ALA A 280 -2.68 -3.14 31.13
CA ALA A 280 -3.57 -1.98 31.05
C ALA A 280 -3.89 -1.59 29.59
N SER A 281 -2.93 -1.79 28.69
CA SER A 281 -3.07 -1.55 27.26
C SER A 281 -4.17 -2.41 26.62
N LEU A 282 -4.26 -3.70 26.97
CA LEU A 282 -5.36 -4.56 26.53
C LEU A 282 -6.70 -4.10 27.11
N MET A 283 -6.74 -3.86 28.43
CA MET A 283 -7.97 -3.52 29.16
C MET A 283 -8.61 -2.21 28.68
N GLU A 284 -7.79 -1.23 28.28
CA GLU A 284 -8.27 0.03 27.70
C GLU A 284 -8.78 -0.15 26.26
N ARG A 285 -8.18 -1.05 25.48
CA ARG A 285 -8.45 -1.18 24.05
C ARG A 285 -9.60 -2.14 23.75
N LEU A 286 -9.78 -3.20 24.53
CA LEU A 286 -10.84 -4.19 24.37
C LEU A 286 -12.13 -3.71 25.10
N PRO A 287 -13.24 -3.47 24.37
CA PRO A 287 -14.50 -3.01 24.95
C PRO A 287 -15.04 -3.89 26.06
N ASN A 288 -15.78 -3.27 26.98
CA ASN A 288 -16.56 -3.93 28.04
C ASN A 288 -15.73 -4.80 28.99
N TRP A 289 -14.45 -4.48 29.19
CA TRP A 289 -13.55 -5.21 30.10
C TRP A 289 -14.12 -5.37 31.51
N SER A 290 -14.69 -4.31 32.08
CA SER A 290 -15.30 -4.33 33.42
C SER A 290 -16.54 -5.22 33.55
N LEU A 291 -17.15 -5.62 32.43
CA LEU A 291 -18.32 -6.49 32.39
C LEU A 291 -17.94 -7.97 32.19
N ARG A 292 -16.64 -8.29 32.13
CA ARG A 292 -16.18 -9.67 32.06
C ARG A 292 -16.51 -10.39 33.38
N PRO A 293 -17.11 -11.59 33.35
CA PRO A 293 -17.40 -12.34 34.58
C PRO A 293 -16.12 -12.59 35.38
N ALA A 294 -16.17 -12.33 36.69
CA ALA A 294 -15.04 -12.58 37.58
C ALA A 294 -14.75 -14.09 37.63
N VAL A 295 -13.50 -14.47 37.36
CA VAL A 295 -13.05 -15.86 37.48
C VAL A 295 -12.76 -16.13 38.95
N ALA A 296 -13.35 -17.19 39.50
CA ALA A 296 -13.04 -17.61 40.86
C ALA A 296 -11.55 -18.03 40.95
N PRO A 297 -10.79 -17.57 41.96
CA PRO A 297 -9.43 -18.06 42.17
C PRO A 297 -9.50 -19.56 42.47
N VAL A 298 -8.74 -20.36 41.72
CA VAL A 298 -8.58 -21.79 42.01
C VAL A 298 -7.42 -21.91 42.97
N ALA A 299 -7.67 -22.55 44.12
CA ALA A 299 -6.64 -22.91 45.07
C ALA A 299 -5.54 -23.70 44.36
N GLU A 300 -4.28 -23.31 44.54
CA GLU A 300 -3.11 -24.07 44.09
C GLU A 300 -3.25 -25.52 44.54
N GLN A 301 -3.46 -26.43 43.58
CA GLN A 301 -3.23 -27.85 43.79
C GLN A 301 -1.88 -28.17 43.18
N VAL A 302 -0.98 -28.59 44.06
CA VAL A 302 0.38 -29.04 43.75
C VAL A 302 0.29 -30.22 42.79
N GLU A 303 0.92 -30.11 41.63
CA GLU A 303 1.04 -31.19 40.64
C GLU A 303 1.97 -32.28 41.21
N ASP A 304 1.44 -33.49 41.39
CA ASP A 304 2.23 -34.71 41.57
C ASP A 304 2.11 -35.53 40.27
N GLU A 305 3.24 -35.96 39.72
CA GLU A 305 3.33 -36.64 38.42
C GLU A 305 2.58 -37.98 38.43
N ALA A 306 1.57 -38.14 37.56
CA ALA A 306 1.02 -39.46 37.23
C ALA A 306 0.57 -39.54 35.75
N GLU A 307 0.88 -40.67 35.13
CA GLU A 307 0.69 -41.02 33.71
C GLU A 307 -0.75 -40.87 33.16
N PRO A 308 -0.92 -40.68 31.83
CA PRO A 308 -2.22 -40.40 31.24
C PRO A 308 -3.08 -41.68 31.20
N THR A 309 -4.10 -41.73 32.04
CA THR A 309 -5.16 -42.74 31.94
C THR A 309 -6.29 -42.20 31.06
N GLU A 310 -6.59 -42.92 29.98
CA GLU A 310 -7.76 -42.69 29.12
C GLU A 310 -9.03 -42.59 29.97
N THR A 311 -9.64 -41.41 29.99
CA THR A 311 -10.97 -41.22 30.58
C THR A 311 -11.98 -41.15 29.45
N GLU A 312 -12.79 -42.22 29.34
CA GLU A 312 -13.98 -42.25 28.50
C GLU A 312 -14.92 -41.11 28.91
N THR A 313 -15.07 -40.12 28.02
CA THR A 313 -16.00 -39.02 28.22
C THR A 313 -17.43 -39.49 27.97
N ILE A 314 -18.26 -39.36 28.99
CA ILE A 314 -19.73 -39.37 28.97
C ILE A 314 -20.22 -38.52 27.79
N PRO A 315 -21.26 -38.95 27.03
CA PRO A 315 -21.79 -38.15 25.93
C PRO A 315 -22.33 -36.83 26.46
N ALA A 316 -21.81 -35.72 25.95
CA ALA A 316 -22.39 -34.41 26.20
C ALA A 316 -23.80 -34.35 25.59
N GLU A 317 -24.81 -34.51 26.44
CA GLU A 317 -26.17 -34.10 26.11
C GLU A 317 -26.13 -32.62 25.70
N GLN A 318 -26.83 -32.34 24.60
CA GLN A 318 -26.91 -31.03 23.96
C GLN A 318 -27.49 -30.01 24.94
N ALA A 319 -26.63 -29.24 25.60
CA ALA A 319 -27.06 -28.04 26.30
C ALA A 319 -27.55 -27.03 25.25
N GLU A 320 -28.87 -26.92 25.07
CA GLU A 320 -29.50 -25.92 24.24
C GLU A 320 -29.05 -24.53 24.69
N THR A 321 -28.12 -23.94 23.94
CA THR A 321 -27.61 -22.59 24.24
C THR A 321 -28.75 -21.61 23.99
N THR A 322 -29.18 -20.84 25.00
CA THR A 322 -30.28 -19.85 24.88
C THR A 322 -29.85 -18.53 24.26
N ASP A 323 -28.54 -18.31 24.09
CA ASP A 323 -27.99 -17.11 23.45
C ASP A 323 -28.16 -17.16 21.92
N PRO A 324 -28.94 -16.24 21.31
CA PRO A 324 -29.14 -16.18 19.87
C PRO A 324 -27.84 -15.91 19.09
N THR A 325 -26.88 -15.19 19.67
CA THR A 325 -25.58 -14.94 19.01
C THR A 325 -24.77 -16.23 18.94
N ALA A 326 -24.70 -16.98 20.04
CA ALA A 326 -23.99 -18.26 20.05
C ALA A 326 -24.57 -19.27 19.05
N ARG A 327 -25.91 -19.32 18.90
CA ARG A 327 -26.58 -20.15 17.87
C ARG A 327 -26.18 -19.72 16.46
N LEU A 328 -26.24 -18.41 16.17
CA LEU A 328 -25.83 -17.87 14.88
C LEU A 328 -24.37 -18.22 14.56
N LEU A 329 -23.47 -18.13 15.54
CA LEU A 329 -22.07 -18.50 15.36
C LEU A 329 -21.86 -19.99 15.14
N ALA A 330 -22.67 -20.85 15.75
CA ALA A 330 -22.65 -22.29 15.50
C ALA A 330 -23.11 -22.61 14.07
N ASP A 331 -24.15 -21.95 13.58
CA ASP A 331 -24.63 -22.10 12.20
C ASP A 331 -23.59 -21.60 11.18
N LEU A 332 -22.92 -20.50 11.48
CA LEU A 332 -21.83 -19.93 10.67
C LEU A 332 -20.49 -20.68 10.82
N ALA A 333 -20.32 -21.52 11.84
CA ALA A 333 -19.11 -22.33 12.05
C ALA A 333 -18.94 -23.47 11.03
N ALA A 334 -19.75 -23.47 9.96
CA ALA A 334 -19.61 -24.38 8.85
C ALA A 334 -18.23 -24.28 8.18
N GLN A 335 -17.83 -25.40 7.58
CA GLN A 335 -16.64 -25.52 6.73
C GLN A 335 -16.59 -24.43 5.65
N PRO A 336 -15.42 -23.82 5.37
CA PRO A 336 -15.32 -22.70 4.44
C PRO A 336 -15.76 -23.12 3.02
N VAL A 337 -16.43 -22.22 2.32
CA VAL A 337 -16.98 -22.49 0.97
C VAL A 337 -16.40 -21.49 -0.02
N LEU A 338 -15.78 -22.01 -1.07
CA LEU A 338 -15.18 -21.22 -2.14
C LEU A 338 -16.10 -21.22 -3.36
N TYR A 339 -16.47 -20.03 -3.82
CA TYR A 339 -17.30 -19.80 -4.98
C TYR A 339 -16.54 -19.05 -6.07
N ARG A 340 -16.99 -19.21 -7.31
CA ARG A 340 -16.66 -18.36 -8.45
C ARG A 340 -17.94 -17.80 -9.02
N ALA A 341 -17.91 -16.55 -9.45
CA ALA A 341 -19.04 -15.89 -10.10
C ALA A 341 -18.69 -15.52 -11.55
N SER A 342 -19.68 -15.63 -12.43
CA SER A 342 -19.66 -15.09 -13.79
C SER A 342 -20.97 -14.35 -14.06
N LEU A 343 -20.95 -13.45 -15.03
CA LEU A 343 -22.17 -12.86 -15.59
C LEU A 343 -22.51 -13.60 -16.87
N SER A 344 -23.78 -13.92 -17.06
CA SER A 344 -24.31 -14.46 -18.31
C SER A 344 -24.38 -13.37 -19.37
N LEU A 345 -24.70 -13.73 -20.62
CA LEU A 345 -24.96 -12.75 -21.69
C LEU A 345 -26.17 -11.84 -21.41
N ALA A 346 -27.03 -12.22 -20.47
CA ALA A 346 -28.18 -11.44 -20.02
C ALA A 346 -27.88 -10.63 -18.75
N ASP A 347 -26.61 -10.51 -18.35
CA ASP A 347 -26.14 -9.89 -17.10
C ASP A 347 -26.66 -10.57 -15.82
N ASP A 348 -27.13 -11.82 -15.93
CA ASP A 348 -27.51 -12.60 -14.76
C ASP A 348 -26.28 -13.18 -14.05
N LEU A 349 -26.26 -13.07 -12.72
CA LEU A 349 -25.18 -13.64 -11.91
C LEU A 349 -25.30 -15.17 -11.85
N GLU A 350 -24.30 -15.85 -12.40
CA GLU A 350 -24.09 -17.28 -12.30
C GLU A 350 -23.07 -17.60 -11.21
N THR A 351 -23.45 -18.49 -10.30
CA THR A 351 -22.63 -18.89 -9.15
C THR A 351 -22.18 -20.33 -9.28
N HIS A 352 -20.86 -20.56 -9.24
CA HIS A 352 -20.25 -21.89 -9.29
C HIS A 352 -19.57 -22.23 -7.97
N LEU A 353 -19.87 -23.40 -7.42
CA LEU A 353 -19.16 -23.94 -6.26
C LEU A 353 -17.79 -24.50 -6.71
N VAL A 354 -16.71 -23.98 -6.12
CA VAL A 354 -15.33 -24.41 -6.41
C VAL A 354 -14.83 -25.42 -5.39
N GLY A 355 -15.19 -25.25 -4.11
CA GLY A 355 -14.77 -26.16 -3.05
C GLY A 355 -15.48 -25.91 -1.73
N ARG A 356 -15.49 -26.92 -0.85
CA ARG A 356 -16.02 -26.84 0.51
C ARG A 356 -15.11 -27.57 1.49
N GLY A 357 -14.84 -26.97 2.64
CA GLY A 357 -14.00 -27.53 3.69
C GLY A 357 -12.52 -27.37 3.43
N THR A 358 -11.84 -28.46 3.08
CA THR A 358 -10.40 -28.41 2.82
C THR A 358 -10.15 -27.76 1.47
N LEU A 359 -9.75 -26.49 1.49
CA LEU A 359 -9.40 -25.73 0.28
C LEU A 359 -7.92 -25.86 -0.04
N LEU A 360 -7.61 -25.80 -1.34
CA LEU A 360 -6.24 -25.87 -1.87
C LEU A 360 -5.91 -24.61 -2.65
N ARG A 361 -4.69 -24.10 -2.50
CA ARG A 361 -4.22 -22.88 -3.18
C ARG A 361 -4.28 -23.03 -4.70
N ALA A 362 -4.11 -24.25 -5.22
CA ALA A 362 -4.25 -24.57 -6.64
C ALA A 362 -5.65 -24.31 -7.23
N GLN A 363 -6.68 -24.15 -6.39
CA GLN A 363 -8.04 -23.79 -6.83
C GLN A 363 -8.14 -22.34 -7.29
N LEU A 364 -7.21 -21.47 -6.88
CA LEU A 364 -7.18 -20.05 -7.22
C LEU A 364 -6.40 -19.82 -8.52
N GLN A 365 -7.09 -19.43 -9.57
CA GLN A 365 -6.51 -19.14 -10.89
C GLN A 365 -6.39 -17.63 -11.12
N SER A 366 -5.24 -17.18 -11.65
CA SER A 366 -4.93 -15.75 -11.82
C SER A 366 -5.85 -14.99 -12.79
N ASP A 367 -6.55 -15.68 -13.69
CA ASP A 367 -7.52 -15.10 -14.63
C ASP A 367 -8.94 -15.04 -14.04
N GLN A 368 -9.16 -15.56 -12.83
CA GLN A 368 -10.48 -15.68 -12.20
C GLN A 368 -10.60 -14.81 -10.96
N THR A 369 -11.83 -14.65 -10.48
CA THR A 369 -12.15 -14.08 -9.18
C THR A 369 -12.92 -15.09 -8.34
N TYR A 370 -12.74 -15.04 -7.03
CA TYR A 370 -13.38 -15.99 -6.12
C TYR A 370 -13.99 -15.26 -4.93
N VAL A 371 -15.07 -15.83 -4.40
CA VAL A 371 -15.69 -15.41 -3.13
C VAL A 371 -15.57 -16.56 -2.15
N LEU A 372 -14.87 -16.34 -1.04
CA LEU A 372 -14.70 -17.31 0.03
C LEU A 372 -15.60 -16.95 1.20
N ASP A 373 -16.54 -17.83 1.52
CA ASP A 373 -17.37 -17.75 2.72
C ASP A 373 -16.72 -18.56 3.86
N GLY A 374 -16.19 -17.87 4.85
CA GLY A 374 -15.61 -18.43 6.06
C GLY A 374 -16.50 -18.32 7.30
N GLY A 375 -17.80 -18.04 7.13
CA GLY A 375 -18.76 -17.88 8.22
C GLY A 375 -18.77 -16.47 8.80
N THR A 376 -17.84 -16.16 9.71
CA THR A 376 -17.73 -14.80 10.27
C THR A 376 -16.83 -13.87 9.48
N GLU A 377 -16.17 -14.40 8.44
CA GLU A 377 -15.37 -13.63 7.49
C GLU A 377 -15.74 -14.02 6.06
N LEU A 378 -15.86 -13.02 5.20
CA LEU A 378 -16.06 -13.17 3.76
C LEU A 378 -14.91 -12.50 3.01
N PHE A 379 -14.40 -13.18 1.99
CA PHE A 379 -13.29 -12.69 1.20
C PHE A 379 -13.65 -12.67 -0.28
N ILE A 380 -13.31 -11.57 -0.96
CA ILE A 380 -13.19 -11.53 -2.41
C ILE A 380 -11.71 -11.64 -2.73
N TRP A 381 -11.33 -12.65 -3.51
CA TRP A 381 -9.98 -12.80 -4.06
C TRP A 381 -10.00 -12.44 -5.54
N LEU A 382 -9.10 -11.56 -5.95
CA LEU A 382 -9.00 -11.03 -7.30
C LEU A 382 -7.72 -11.49 -7.97
N GLY A 383 -7.85 -12.34 -9.00
CA GLY A 383 -6.74 -12.74 -9.84
C GLY A 383 -6.15 -11.55 -10.58
N LYS A 384 -4.82 -11.51 -10.69
CA LYS A 384 -4.07 -10.40 -11.31
C LYS A 384 -4.43 -10.19 -12.79
N ARG A 385 -4.84 -11.25 -13.47
CA ARG A 385 -5.26 -11.28 -14.88
C ARG A 385 -6.78 -11.38 -15.05
N ALA A 386 -7.54 -11.22 -13.98
CA ALA A 386 -8.99 -11.32 -14.07
C ALA A 386 -9.59 -10.08 -14.73
N GLU A 387 -10.45 -10.32 -15.72
CA GLU A 387 -11.19 -9.30 -16.46
C GLU A 387 -12.12 -8.46 -15.56
N PRO A 388 -12.40 -7.19 -15.89
CA PRO A 388 -13.24 -6.30 -15.08
C PRO A 388 -14.62 -6.89 -14.74
N GLU A 389 -15.27 -7.54 -15.69
CA GLU A 389 -16.60 -8.17 -15.53
C GLU A 389 -16.61 -9.24 -14.42
N ARG A 390 -15.54 -10.05 -14.31
CA ARG A 390 -15.41 -11.06 -13.25
C ARG A 390 -15.28 -10.42 -11.87
N ARG A 391 -14.69 -9.22 -11.79
CA ARG A 391 -14.58 -8.47 -10.53
C ARG A 391 -15.93 -7.91 -10.08
N LEU A 392 -16.78 -7.52 -11.02
CA LEU A 392 -18.15 -7.10 -10.75
C LEU A 392 -19.00 -8.29 -10.29
N ALA A 393 -18.91 -9.43 -11.00
CA ALA A 393 -19.61 -10.66 -10.63
C ALA A 393 -19.28 -11.11 -9.19
N ALA A 394 -18.01 -11.08 -8.79
CA ALA A 394 -17.61 -11.45 -7.43
C ALA A 394 -18.13 -10.47 -6.36
N GLN A 395 -18.23 -9.18 -6.67
CA GLN A 395 -18.79 -8.17 -5.77
C GLN A 395 -20.30 -8.37 -5.58
N GLU A 396 -21.03 -8.59 -6.66
CA GLU A 396 -22.46 -8.88 -6.64
C GLU A 396 -22.75 -10.19 -5.89
N LEU A 397 -21.94 -11.23 -6.09
CA LEU A 397 -22.05 -12.47 -5.31
C LEU A 397 -21.83 -12.22 -3.82
N LEU A 398 -20.80 -11.46 -3.44
CA LEU A 398 -20.56 -11.13 -2.04
C LEU A 398 -21.76 -10.41 -1.43
N ALA A 399 -22.33 -9.41 -2.11
CA ALA A 399 -23.50 -8.68 -1.64
C ALA A 399 -24.68 -9.62 -1.40
N ARG A 400 -24.97 -10.52 -2.34
CA ARG A 400 -26.03 -11.52 -2.20
C ARG A 400 -25.80 -12.49 -1.03
N LEU A 401 -24.56 -12.89 -0.77
CA LEU A 401 -24.23 -13.77 0.37
C LEU A 401 -24.43 -13.07 1.72
N VAL A 402 -24.16 -11.77 1.78
CA VAL A 402 -24.42 -10.95 2.98
C VAL A 402 -25.91 -10.79 3.23
N GLU A 403 -26.71 -10.60 2.19
CA GLU A 403 -28.18 -10.45 2.32
C GLU A 403 -28.88 -11.77 2.65
N ARG A 404 -28.44 -12.89 2.05
CA ARG A 404 -29.13 -14.20 2.19
C ARG A 404 -28.84 -14.91 3.50
N THR A 405 -27.67 -14.68 4.08
CA THR A 405 -27.24 -15.37 5.30
C THR A 405 -27.10 -14.34 6.41
N PRO A 406 -27.90 -14.42 7.49
CA PRO A 406 -27.76 -13.50 8.61
C PRO A 406 -26.34 -13.62 9.18
N ARG A 407 -25.70 -12.48 9.44
CA ARG A 407 -24.35 -12.40 9.99
C ARG A 407 -24.28 -11.35 11.08
N PRO A 408 -23.39 -11.50 12.07
CA PRO A 408 -23.22 -10.51 13.10
C PRO A 408 -22.73 -9.17 12.53
N PRO A 409 -22.99 -8.05 13.22
CA PRO A 409 -22.61 -6.71 12.74
C PRO A 409 -21.09 -6.52 12.61
N TRP A 410 -20.30 -7.35 13.28
CA TRP A 410 -18.85 -7.36 13.26
C TRP A 410 -18.25 -8.32 12.20
N VAL A 411 -19.05 -8.84 11.27
CA VAL A 411 -18.58 -9.70 10.17
C VAL A 411 -17.39 -9.06 9.42
N GLY A 412 -16.37 -9.87 9.18
CA GLY A 412 -15.19 -9.44 8.42
C GLY A 412 -15.45 -9.46 6.93
N LEU A 413 -15.35 -8.32 6.25
CA LEU A 413 -15.33 -8.25 4.78
C LEU A 413 -13.92 -7.92 4.30
N HIS A 414 -13.42 -8.69 3.35
CA HIS A 414 -12.03 -8.60 2.89
C HIS A 414 -11.96 -8.61 1.37
N LYS A 415 -11.25 -7.65 0.80
CA LYS A 415 -10.92 -7.63 -0.63
C LYS A 415 -9.43 -7.84 -0.78
N LEU A 416 -9.05 -8.91 -1.47
CA LEU A 416 -7.68 -9.38 -1.62
C LEU A 416 -7.31 -9.41 -3.10
N VAL A 417 -6.09 -8.99 -3.39
CA VAL A 417 -5.49 -9.13 -4.72
C VAL A 417 -4.51 -10.30 -4.65
N GLU A 418 -4.39 -11.06 -5.74
CA GLU A 418 -3.39 -12.12 -5.88
C GLU A 418 -1.99 -11.62 -5.46
N HIS A 419 -1.30 -12.41 -4.64
CA HIS A 419 -0.01 -12.11 -3.99
C HIS A 419 -0.04 -11.08 -2.85
N CYS A 420 -1.20 -10.48 -2.56
CA CYS A 420 -1.41 -9.57 -1.44
C CYS A 420 -2.40 -10.15 -0.42
N GLU A 421 -2.47 -11.48 -0.30
CA GLU A 421 -3.38 -12.16 0.62
C GLU A 421 -2.96 -11.98 2.08
N SER A 422 -3.93 -11.79 2.97
CA SER A 422 -3.70 -11.70 4.41
C SER A 422 -3.39 -13.07 5.02
N GLU A 423 -2.68 -13.09 6.15
CA GLU A 423 -2.32 -14.34 6.83
C GLU A 423 -3.56 -15.15 7.26
N PHE A 424 -4.66 -14.48 7.61
CA PHE A 424 -5.94 -15.12 7.93
C PHE A 424 -6.60 -15.80 6.72
N PHE A 425 -6.48 -15.23 5.52
CA PHE A 425 -7.00 -15.86 4.30
C PHE A 425 -6.21 -17.12 3.96
N LYS A 426 -4.88 -17.03 4.02
CA LYS A 426 -3.96 -18.15 3.74
C LYS A 426 -4.25 -19.34 4.63
N TRP A 427 -4.57 -19.10 5.90
CA TRP A 427 -4.95 -20.13 6.88
C TRP A 427 -6.22 -20.93 6.53
N LYS A 428 -7.06 -20.44 5.62
CA LYS A 428 -8.24 -21.19 5.14
C LYS A 428 -7.87 -22.27 4.11
N PHE A 429 -6.62 -22.30 3.64
CA PHE A 429 -6.09 -23.27 2.70
C PHE A 429 -5.10 -24.21 3.37
N LYS A 430 -5.08 -25.46 2.96
CA LYS A 430 -4.23 -26.50 3.56
C LYS A 430 -2.75 -26.40 3.16
N ASP A 431 -2.48 -25.86 1.98
CA ASP A 431 -1.21 -25.95 1.24
C ASP A 431 -0.66 -24.57 0.83
N TRP A 432 -0.89 -23.54 1.64
CA TRP A 432 -0.48 -22.17 1.32
C TRP A 432 1.03 -21.94 1.37
#